data_AF-A0A6A6A081-F1
#
_entry.id   AF-A0A6A6A081-F1
#
_cell.length_a   1.000
_cell.length_b   1.000
_cell.length_c   1.000
_cell.angle_alpha   90.00
_cell.angle_beta   90.00
_cell.angle_gamma   90.00
#
_symmetry.space_group_name_H-M   'P 1'
#
loop_
_entity.id
_entity.type
_entity.pdbx_description
1 polymer ?
#
loop_
_entity_poly.entity_id
_entity_poly.type
_entity_poly.pdbx_seq_one_letter_code
_entity_poly.pdbx_strand_id
1 'polypeptide(L)'
;MIAQGDLQEQLSKILAAANSAGLKFEDVIPDEMADYFQGMTQLKAAQDYIKDLEFQQTQLSAENSKLTAKLKAAEEEIENQPEEFKEMKVELQQANRQADCWQKCYEDALTRVETYQRQLQERLQPRFAVDDDSVKKIERLKHELDQQKAINAKLVQENQVASALFEALQPQYAREVEEKDVELRRVVKELDESQATIAAIESENEQVSDTCNVIIEFLESENENAAKAIQHHSTNARDANRLCSVIRSEITPLNTFFSYALAILDTYRSVFQALAAPYAHTFPATSTLDKDLDAAADHLEFYRVMHQATQIEGEVDDSVRTQVNEVAGKAGEMYLSLDRMKVDVEKIMEMRRRHPVGKNGKRRSFFQRFL
;
A
#
# COMPACT_ATOMS: atom_id res chain seq x y z
N MET A 1 133.38 46.84 -124.33
CA MET A 1 134.20 45.82 -125.03
C MET A 1 133.43 45.42 -126.27
N ILE A 2 134.00 45.74 -127.44
CA ILE A 2 133.52 45.60 -128.83
C ILE A 2 131.98 45.46 -128.94
N ALA A 3 131.27 46.56 -128.69
CA ALA A 3 130.74 47.48 -129.72
C ALA A 3 129.43 46.99 -130.36
N GLN A 4 128.45 46.72 -129.50
CA GLN A 4 127.03 46.61 -129.86
C GLN A 4 126.45 47.97 -130.37
N GLY A 5 127.13 49.08 -130.04
CA GLY A 5 126.84 50.42 -130.57
C GLY A 5 127.14 50.59 -132.06
N ASP A 6 128.24 50.02 -132.57
CA ASP A 6 128.59 50.13 -134.00
C ASP A 6 127.71 49.22 -134.88
N LEU A 7 127.25 48.08 -134.33
CA LEU A 7 126.36 47.15 -135.03
C LEU A 7 124.90 47.66 -135.06
N GLN A 8 124.45 48.38 -134.02
CA GLN A 8 123.18 49.12 -134.03
C GLN A 8 123.19 50.34 -134.97
N GLU A 9 124.34 51.00 -135.17
CA GLU A 9 124.45 52.11 -136.12
C GLU A 9 124.44 51.62 -137.59
N GLN A 10 125.00 50.44 -137.88
CA GLN A 10 124.90 49.82 -139.20
C GLN A 10 123.50 49.27 -139.48
N LEU A 11 122.86 48.61 -138.51
CA LEU A 11 121.48 48.14 -138.64
C LEU A 11 120.48 49.30 -138.76
N SER A 12 120.68 50.42 -138.05
CA SER A 12 119.83 51.61 -138.20
C SER A 12 120.03 52.32 -139.54
N LYS A 13 121.25 52.30 -140.13
CA LYS A 13 121.49 52.80 -141.50
C LYS A 13 120.83 51.93 -142.58
N ILE A 14 120.84 50.59 -142.42
CA ILE A 14 120.15 49.68 -143.35
C ILE A 14 118.62 49.77 -143.19
N LEU A 15 118.12 49.93 -141.95
CA LEU A 15 116.69 50.14 -141.67
C LEU A 15 116.19 51.51 -142.14
N ALA A 16 117.00 52.56 -142.06
CA ALA A 16 116.67 53.86 -142.63
C ALA A 16 116.63 53.84 -144.17
N ALA A 17 117.54 53.10 -144.81
CA ALA A 17 117.54 52.91 -146.27
C ALA A 17 116.31 52.08 -146.73
N ALA A 18 115.94 51.02 -146.01
CA ALA A 18 114.75 50.22 -146.32
C ALA A 18 113.43 50.96 -146.06
N ASN A 19 113.34 51.81 -145.03
CA ASN A 19 112.15 52.65 -144.79
C ASN A 19 111.97 53.75 -145.85
N SER A 20 113.05 54.26 -146.45
CA SER A 20 112.96 55.24 -147.56
C SER A 20 112.45 54.64 -148.88
N ALA A 21 112.44 53.30 -149.00
CA ALA A 21 111.94 52.56 -150.16
C ALA A 21 110.61 51.81 -149.91
N GLY A 22 110.00 51.93 -148.73
CA GLY A 22 108.63 51.46 -148.47
C GLY A 22 108.43 49.96 -148.26
N LEU A 23 109.47 49.20 -147.87
CA LEU A 23 109.38 47.76 -147.61
C LEU A 23 109.24 47.46 -146.10
N LYS A 24 108.33 46.54 -145.74
CA LYS A 24 108.04 46.15 -144.35
C LYS A 24 108.93 45.01 -143.86
N PHE A 25 109.10 44.96 -142.54
CA PHE A 25 110.08 44.19 -141.77
C PHE A 25 109.90 42.66 -141.79
N GLU A 26 108.81 42.17 -142.37
CA GLU A 26 108.36 40.77 -142.24
C GLU A 26 109.03 39.82 -143.26
N ASP A 27 109.70 40.34 -144.30
CA ASP A 27 110.20 39.53 -145.43
C ASP A 27 111.69 39.15 -145.36
N VAL A 28 112.43 39.51 -144.31
CA VAL A 28 113.92 39.51 -144.34
C VAL A 28 114.59 38.56 -143.34
N ILE A 29 113.88 37.88 -142.43
CA ILE A 29 114.56 37.09 -141.39
C ILE A 29 114.13 35.61 -141.38
N PRO A 30 115.08 34.67 -141.60
CA PRO A 30 114.87 33.22 -141.54
C PRO A 30 114.46 32.66 -140.17
N ASP A 31 113.74 31.55 -140.21
CA ASP A 31 112.97 30.90 -139.13
C ASP A 31 113.75 30.44 -137.87
N GLU A 32 115.08 30.55 -137.85
CA GLU A 32 115.91 30.05 -136.74
C GLU A 32 116.01 31.04 -135.56
N MET A 33 115.49 32.27 -135.69
CA MET A 33 115.56 33.36 -134.70
C MET A 33 114.27 33.59 -133.90
N ALA A 34 113.22 32.79 -134.10
CA ALA A 34 111.89 33.01 -133.50
C ALA A 34 111.87 32.93 -131.96
N ASP A 35 112.70 32.08 -131.35
CA ASP A 35 112.70 31.90 -129.88
C ASP A 35 113.30 33.09 -129.12
N TYR A 36 114.18 33.90 -129.72
CA TYR A 36 114.77 35.07 -129.05
C TYR A 36 113.81 36.26 -128.94
N PHE A 37 112.84 36.39 -129.85
CA PHE A 37 111.88 37.50 -129.82
C PHE A 37 110.75 37.29 -128.80
N GLN A 38 110.47 36.05 -128.41
CA GLN A 38 109.52 35.76 -127.33
C GLN A 38 110.06 36.17 -125.95
N GLY A 39 111.39 36.17 -125.76
CA GLY A 39 112.05 36.67 -124.54
C GLY A 39 112.01 38.20 -124.40
N MET A 40 112.06 38.96 -125.51
CA MET A 40 112.02 40.44 -125.44
C MET A 40 110.63 41.01 -125.16
N THR A 41 109.55 40.32 -125.56
CA THR A 41 108.18 40.79 -125.26
C THR A 41 107.83 40.64 -123.78
N GLN A 42 108.32 39.60 -123.11
CA GLN A 42 108.11 39.42 -121.67
C GLN A 42 108.88 40.45 -120.82
N LEU A 43 110.07 40.86 -121.26
CA LEU A 43 110.91 41.82 -120.53
C LEU A 43 110.36 43.26 -120.60
N LYS A 44 109.71 43.62 -121.72
CA LYS A 44 109.04 44.92 -121.87
C LYS A 44 107.77 45.00 -121.01
N ALA A 45 106.97 43.92 -120.97
CA ALA A 45 105.79 43.84 -120.11
C ALA A 45 106.15 43.95 -118.61
N ALA A 46 107.26 43.35 -118.19
CA ALA A 46 107.75 43.46 -116.81
C ALA A 46 108.23 44.90 -116.46
N GLN A 47 108.87 45.61 -117.39
CA GLN A 47 109.29 46.99 -117.16
C GLN A 47 108.13 47.97 -117.06
N ASP A 48 107.09 47.80 -117.88
CA ASP A 48 105.90 48.66 -117.81
C ASP A 48 105.12 48.43 -116.49
N TYR A 49 105.06 47.19 -115.99
CA TYR A 49 104.45 46.89 -114.69
C TYR A 49 105.21 47.50 -113.49
N ILE A 50 106.54 47.54 -113.55
CA ILE A 50 107.37 48.16 -112.49
C ILE A 50 107.14 49.68 -112.44
N LYS A 51 107.04 50.35 -113.58
CA LYS A 51 106.76 51.80 -113.61
C LYS A 51 105.39 52.15 -113.06
N ASP A 52 104.38 51.31 -113.33
CA ASP A 52 103.03 51.51 -112.78
C ASP A 52 103.01 51.36 -111.24
N LEU A 53 103.77 50.41 -110.69
CA LEU A 53 103.92 50.26 -109.25
C LEU A 53 104.70 51.42 -108.61
N GLU A 54 105.76 51.93 -109.25
CA GLU A 54 106.49 53.10 -108.75
C GLU A 54 105.63 54.38 -108.75
N PHE A 55 104.75 54.54 -109.75
CA PHE A 55 103.76 55.62 -109.79
C PHE A 55 102.70 55.49 -108.69
N GLN A 56 102.17 54.27 -108.45
CA GLN A 56 101.24 54.04 -107.35
C GLN A 56 101.90 54.25 -105.98
N GLN A 57 103.16 53.86 -105.81
CA GLN A 57 103.87 54.01 -104.54
C GLN A 57 104.15 55.48 -104.22
N THR A 58 104.44 56.31 -105.23
CA THR A 58 104.59 57.75 -105.05
C THR A 58 103.24 58.44 -104.74
N GLN A 59 102.14 58.03 -105.36
CA GLN A 59 100.80 58.52 -105.00
C GLN A 59 100.40 58.13 -103.56
N LEU A 60 100.60 56.87 -103.17
CA LEU A 60 100.30 56.40 -101.80
C LEU A 60 101.17 57.09 -100.76
N SER A 61 102.45 57.36 -101.06
CA SER A 61 103.33 58.15 -100.20
C SER A 61 102.80 59.57 -99.99
N ALA A 62 102.33 60.23 -101.05
CA ALA A 62 101.75 61.57 -100.95
C ALA A 62 100.44 61.57 -100.14
N GLU A 63 99.55 60.59 -100.35
CA GLU A 63 98.31 60.44 -99.58
C GLU A 63 98.58 60.15 -98.10
N ASN A 64 99.55 59.29 -97.77
CA ASN A 64 99.94 59.03 -96.39
C ASN A 64 100.48 60.28 -95.70
N SER A 65 101.27 61.10 -96.40
CA SER A 65 101.74 62.40 -95.87
C SER A 65 100.57 63.36 -95.58
N LYS A 66 99.53 63.32 -96.41
CA LYS A 66 98.34 64.18 -96.26
C LYS A 66 97.42 63.71 -95.13
N LEU A 67 97.29 62.39 -94.94
CA LEU A 67 96.54 61.80 -93.83
C LEU A 67 97.24 62.00 -92.49
N THR A 68 98.56 61.85 -92.43
CA THR A 68 99.33 62.13 -91.21
C THR A 68 99.29 63.61 -90.81
N ALA A 69 99.27 64.54 -91.77
CA ALA A 69 99.04 65.96 -91.48
C ALA A 69 97.63 66.23 -90.93
N LYS A 70 96.59 65.58 -91.47
CA LYS A 70 95.21 65.71 -90.95
C LYS A 70 95.04 65.11 -89.55
N LEU A 71 95.73 64.01 -89.25
CA LEU A 71 95.71 63.40 -87.92
C LEU A 71 96.36 64.32 -86.87
N LYS A 72 97.52 64.90 -87.19
CA LYS A 72 98.17 65.86 -86.27
C LYS A 72 97.33 67.10 -86.02
N ALA A 73 96.66 67.64 -87.04
CA ALA A 73 95.75 68.78 -86.86
C ALA A 73 94.54 68.43 -85.98
N ALA A 74 93.98 67.22 -86.10
CA ALA A 74 92.87 66.77 -85.24
C ALA A 74 93.31 66.47 -83.81
N GLU A 75 94.54 65.97 -83.60
CA GLU A 75 95.12 65.77 -82.27
C GLU A 75 95.39 67.11 -81.56
N GLU A 76 95.87 68.13 -82.27
CA GLU A 76 96.04 69.50 -81.71
C GLU A 76 94.70 70.19 -81.38
N GLU A 77 93.60 69.87 -82.09
CA GLU A 77 92.25 70.37 -81.78
C GLU A 77 91.62 69.68 -80.55
N ILE A 78 91.99 68.43 -80.26
CA ILE A 78 91.55 67.73 -79.04
C ILE A 78 92.36 68.21 -77.82
N GLU A 79 93.63 68.55 -78.00
CA GLU A 79 94.49 69.03 -76.92
C GLU A 79 94.20 70.52 -76.55
N ASN A 80 93.71 71.33 -77.52
CA ASN A 80 93.22 72.70 -77.31
C ASN A 80 91.68 72.81 -77.16
N GLN A 81 91.05 71.90 -76.41
CA GLN A 81 89.63 72.08 -76.04
C GLN A 81 89.47 73.18 -74.96
N PRO A 82 88.48 74.08 -75.09
CA PRO A 82 88.24 75.18 -74.14
C PRO A 82 87.93 74.68 -72.73
N GLU A 83 88.39 75.40 -71.70
CA GLU A 83 88.22 75.04 -70.28
C GLU A 83 86.76 74.71 -69.89
N GLU A 84 85.79 75.35 -70.55
CA GLU A 84 84.34 75.14 -70.37
C GLU A 84 83.90 73.67 -70.51
N PHE A 85 84.52 72.87 -71.40
CA PHE A 85 84.13 71.47 -71.58
C PHE A 85 84.60 70.57 -70.42
N LYS A 86 85.73 70.91 -69.79
CA LYS A 86 86.23 70.22 -68.60
C LYS A 86 85.37 70.56 -67.38
N GLU A 87 84.93 71.80 -67.25
CA GLU A 87 84.00 72.24 -66.21
C GLU A 87 82.64 71.54 -66.34
N MET A 88 82.03 71.52 -67.53
CA MET A 88 80.75 70.86 -67.77
C MET A 88 80.78 69.35 -67.47
N LYS A 89 81.90 68.67 -67.75
CA LYS A 89 82.07 67.24 -67.39
C LYS A 89 82.10 67.02 -65.88
N VAL A 90 82.72 67.92 -65.12
CA VAL A 90 82.74 67.88 -63.65
C VAL A 90 81.36 68.18 -63.09
N GLU A 91 80.65 69.17 -63.64
CA GLU A 91 79.26 69.47 -63.26
C GLU A 91 78.32 68.29 -63.50
N LEU A 92 78.43 67.62 -64.65
CA LEU A 92 77.62 66.44 -64.97
C LEU A 92 77.91 65.28 -64.01
N GLN A 93 79.18 65.08 -63.64
CA GLN A 93 79.54 64.09 -62.61
C GLN A 93 79.00 64.45 -61.22
N GLN A 94 79.03 65.73 -60.85
CA GLN A 94 78.44 66.20 -59.59
C GLN A 94 76.92 66.03 -59.58
N ALA A 95 76.24 66.36 -60.67
CA ALA A 95 74.80 66.17 -60.83
C ALA A 95 74.40 64.70 -60.76
N ASN A 96 75.16 63.79 -61.40
CA ASN A 96 74.92 62.35 -61.30
C ASN A 96 75.11 61.84 -59.87
N ARG A 97 76.15 62.28 -59.15
CA ARG A 97 76.34 61.92 -57.74
C ARG A 97 75.21 62.44 -56.85
N GLN A 98 74.70 63.64 -57.13
CA GLN A 98 73.54 64.18 -56.43
C GLN A 98 72.28 63.38 -56.73
N ALA A 99 72.04 62.99 -57.98
CA ALA A 99 70.91 62.14 -58.38
C ALA A 99 70.97 60.79 -57.66
N ASP A 100 72.14 60.13 -57.63
CA ASP A 100 72.33 58.87 -56.90
C ASP A 100 72.09 59.02 -55.40
N CYS A 101 72.51 60.14 -54.82
CA CYS A 101 72.26 60.45 -53.41
C CYS A 101 70.76 60.59 -53.12
N TRP A 102 70.05 61.38 -53.93
CA TRP A 102 68.61 61.56 -53.79
C TRP A 102 67.83 60.27 -54.03
N GLN A 103 68.27 59.45 -54.99
CA GLN A 103 67.67 58.14 -55.23
C GLN A 103 67.79 57.23 -54.00
N LYS A 104 68.98 57.15 -53.38
CA LYS A 104 69.16 56.40 -52.13
C LYS A 104 68.30 56.94 -50.99
N CYS A 105 68.23 58.26 -50.83
CA CYS A 105 67.36 58.86 -49.82
C CYS A 105 65.87 58.55 -50.05
N TYR A 106 65.44 58.49 -51.33
CA TYR A 106 64.08 58.12 -51.69
C TYR A 106 63.79 56.64 -51.40
N GLU A 107 64.70 55.73 -51.76
CA GLU A 107 64.60 54.30 -51.46
C GLU A 107 64.60 54.04 -49.93
N ASP A 108 65.45 54.74 -49.18
CA ASP A 108 65.46 54.69 -47.71
C ASP A 108 64.14 55.24 -47.10
N ALA A 109 63.56 56.28 -47.70
CA ALA A 109 62.27 56.80 -47.26
C ALA A 109 61.13 55.82 -47.56
N LEU A 110 61.11 55.21 -48.74
CA LEU A 110 60.12 54.20 -49.11
C LEU A 110 60.20 52.99 -48.20
N THR A 111 61.40 52.44 -47.96
CA THR A 111 61.59 51.30 -47.06
C THR A 111 61.14 51.62 -45.63
N ARG A 112 61.38 52.86 -45.15
CA ARG A 112 60.85 53.31 -43.84
C ARG A 112 59.33 53.38 -43.84
N VAL A 113 58.70 53.93 -44.88
CA VAL A 113 57.23 53.99 -44.99
C VAL A 113 56.63 52.60 -45.00
N GLU A 114 57.17 51.68 -45.80
CA GLU A 114 56.74 50.28 -45.85
C GLU A 114 56.90 49.58 -44.50
N THR A 115 58.02 49.85 -43.80
CA THR A 115 58.26 49.31 -42.47
C THR A 115 57.24 49.84 -41.46
N TYR A 116 56.93 51.15 -41.48
CA TYR A 116 55.90 51.73 -40.61
C TYR A 116 54.50 51.22 -40.96
N GLN A 117 54.17 51.06 -42.24
CA GLN A 117 52.89 50.49 -42.66
C GLN A 117 52.74 49.04 -42.19
N ARG A 118 53.80 48.22 -42.33
CA ARG A 118 53.82 46.86 -41.79
C ARG A 118 53.67 46.85 -40.27
N GLN A 119 54.45 47.65 -39.55
CA GLN A 119 54.36 47.74 -38.08
C GLN A 119 52.98 48.21 -37.61
N LEU A 120 52.35 49.14 -38.33
CA LEU A 120 50.99 49.60 -38.04
C LEU A 120 49.98 48.47 -38.25
N GLN A 121 50.06 47.75 -39.37
CA GLN A 121 49.20 46.59 -39.63
C GLN A 121 49.40 45.48 -38.60
N GLU A 122 50.63 45.12 -38.27
CA GLU A 122 50.96 44.11 -37.25
C GLU A 122 50.44 44.48 -35.85
N ARG A 123 50.38 45.79 -35.51
CA ARG A 123 49.82 46.26 -34.24
C ARG A 123 48.30 46.36 -34.25
N LEU A 124 47.69 46.69 -35.38
CA LEU A 124 46.24 46.85 -35.50
C LEU A 124 45.51 45.51 -35.67
N GLN A 125 46.08 44.56 -36.42
CA GLN A 125 45.47 43.26 -36.70
C GLN A 125 45.09 42.46 -35.42
N PRO A 126 45.94 42.34 -34.38
CA PRO A 126 45.56 41.65 -33.15
C PRO A 126 44.50 42.42 -32.35
N ARG A 127 44.45 43.76 -32.42
CA ARG A 127 43.38 44.55 -31.79
C ARG A 127 42.03 44.26 -32.44
N PHE A 128 41.96 44.27 -33.77
CA PHE A 128 40.72 43.94 -34.48
C PHE A 128 40.26 42.50 -34.22
N ALA A 129 41.18 41.54 -34.16
CA ALA A 129 40.84 40.15 -33.82
C ALA A 129 40.30 39.99 -32.38
N VAL A 130 40.88 40.71 -31.41
CA VAL A 130 40.37 40.74 -30.03
C VAL A 130 39.00 41.42 -29.95
N ASP A 131 38.79 42.49 -30.70
CA ASP A 131 37.49 43.17 -30.78
C ASP A 131 36.43 42.23 -31.37
N ASP A 132 36.71 41.51 -32.46
CA ASP A 132 35.79 40.54 -33.07
C ASP A 132 35.42 39.39 -32.12
N ASP A 133 36.39 38.84 -31.39
CA ASP A 133 36.12 37.78 -30.40
C ASP A 133 35.33 38.31 -29.19
N SER A 134 35.56 39.56 -28.79
CA SER A 134 34.77 40.23 -27.75
C SER A 134 33.32 40.46 -28.21
N VAL A 135 33.09 40.84 -29.47
CA VAL A 135 31.76 41.01 -30.07
C VAL A 135 31.02 39.67 -30.09
N LYS A 136 31.67 38.59 -30.55
CA LYS A 136 31.08 37.23 -30.53
C LYS A 136 30.72 36.79 -29.11
N LYS A 137 31.56 37.10 -28.11
CA LYS A 137 31.28 36.79 -26.70
C LYS A 137 30.08 37.59 -26.19
N ILE A 138 29.98 38.88 -26.53
CA ILE A 138 28.84 39.72 -26.18
C ILE A 138 27.55 39.18 -26.80
N GLU A 139 27.58 38.75 -28.07
CA GLU A 139 26.42 38.17 -28.74
C GLU A 139 25.96 36.86 -28.09
N ARG A 140 26.90 35.96 -27.74
CA ARG A 140 26.57 34.73 -27.00
C ARG A 140 25.93 35.03 -25.64
N LEU A 141 26.52 35.93 -24.87
CA LEU A 141 25.98 36.32 -23.56
C LEU A 141 24.62 37.01 -23.67
N LYS A 142 24.38 37.81 -24.71
CA LYS A 142 23.05 38.38 -24.99
C LYS A 142 22.04 37.28 -25.29
N HIS A 143 22.41 36.30 -26.12
CA HIS A 143 21.51 35.19 -26.43
C HIS A 143 21.19 34.34 -25.20
N GLU A 144 22.20 34.01 -24.38
CA GLU A 144 22.01 33.30 -23.11
C GLU A 144 21.12 34.10 -22.14
N LEU A 145 21.33 35.41 -22.03
CA LEU A 145 20.50 36.29 -21.19
C LEU A 145 19.04 36.28 -21.65
N ASP A 146 18.79 36.36 -22.95
CA ASP A 146 17.44 36.37 -23.50
C ASP A 146 16.75 35.00 -23.32
N GLN A 147 17.49 33.90 -23.47
CA GLN A 147 16.98 32.56 -23.13
C GLN A 147 16.61 32.45 -21.65
N GLN A 148 17.48 32.91 -20.75
CA GLN A 148 17.22 32.87 -19.31
C GLN A 148 16.03 33.75 -18.91
N LYS A 149 15.87 34.93 -19.54
CA LYS A 149 14.68 35.77 -19.34
C LYS A 149 13.41 35.06 -19.79
N ALA A 150 13.44 34.37 -20.94
CA ALA A 150 12.29 33.61 -21.41
C ALA A 150 11.92 32.45 -20.46
N ILE A 151 12.92 31.72 -19.96
CA ILE A 151 12.71 30.65 -18.97
C ILE A 151 12.12 31.21 -17.67
N ASN A 152 12.69 32.30 -17.15
CA ASN A 152 12.19 32.94 -15.92
C ASN A 152 10.75 33.44 -16.08
N ALA A 153 10.42 34.05 -17.22
CA ALA A 153 9.04 34.49 -17.50
C ALA A 153 8.06 33.30 -17.49
N LYS A 154 8.45 32.16 -18.08
CA LYS A 154 7.65 30.93 -18.07
C LYS A 154 7.46 30.38 -16.66
N LEU A 155 8.53 30.31 -15.86
CA LEU A 155 8.46 29.81 -14.47
C LEU A 155 7.60 30.71 -13.58
N VAL A 156 7.68 32.03 -13.75
CA VAL A 156 6.82 32.98 -13.02
C VAL A 156 5.36 32.75 -13.39
N GLN A 157 5.06 32.55 -14.68
CA GLN A 157 3.70 32.26 -15.12
C GLN A 157 3.19 30.92 -14.55
N GLU A 158 4.00 29.85 -14.60
CA GLU A 158 3.65 28.54 -14.03
C GLU A 158 3.41 28.64 -12.52
N ASN A 159 4.25 29.38 -11.79
CA ASN A 159 4.09 29.62 -10.36
C ASN A 159 2.80 30.39 -10.05
N GLN A 160 2.48 31.43 -10.83
CA GLN A 160 1.23 32.18 -10.68
C GLN A 160 0.00 31.29 -10.90
N VAL A 161 0.02 30.43 -11.92
CA VAL A 161 -1.07 29.47 -12.19
C VAL A 161 -1.21 28.47 -11.04
N ALA A 162 -0.10 27.92 -10.55
CA ALA A 162 -0.11 26.99 -9.42
C ALA A 162 -0.62 27.66 -8.13
N SER A 163 -0.20 28.90 -7.85
CA SER A 163 -0.65 29.68 -6.70
C SER A 163 -2.16 29.96 -6.77
N ALA A 164 -2.66 30.39 -7.94
CA ALA A 164 -4.09 30.63 -8.14
C ALA A 164 -4.93 29.35 -7.98
N LEU A 165 -4.42 28.21 -8.46
CA LEU A 165 -5.07 26.91 -8.28
C LEU A 165 -5.10 26.49 -6.81
N PHE A 166 -4.00 26.71 -6.08
CA PHE A 166 -3.94 26.43 -4.65
C PHE A 166 -4.93 27.31 -3.87
N GLU A 167 -4.96 28.61 -4.14
CA GLU A 167 -5.91 29.54 -3.53
C GLU A 167 -7.37 29.17 -3.83
N ALA A 168 -7.66 28.66 -5.03
CA ALA A 168 -8.99 28.20 -5.40
C ALA A 168 -9.42 26.89 -4.71
N LEU A 169 -8.49 25.97 -4.46
CA LEU A 169 -8.76 24.67 -3.82
C LEU A 169 -8.79 24.75 -2.29
N GLN A 170 -7.99 25.64 -1.68
CA GLN A 170 -7.92 25.80 -0.23
C GLN A 170 -9.30 25.94 0.46
N PRO A 171 -10.24 26.78 -0.01
CA PRO A 171 -11.55 26.88 0.63
C PRO A 171 -12.41 25.63 0.45
N GLN A 172 -12.22 24.86 -0.62
CA GLN A 172 -12.96 23.61 -0.82
C GLN A 172 -12.51 22.55 0.20
N TYR A 173 -11.20 22.36 0.35
CA TYR A 173 -10.65 21.46 1.36
C TYR A 173 -11.00 21.90 2.78
N ALA A 174 -10.97 23.21 3.06
CA ALA A 174 -11.38 23.72 4.37
C ALA A 174 -12.84 23.37 4.70
N ARG A 175 -13.75 23.49 3.71
CA ARG A 175 -15.16 23.09 3.87
C ARG A 175 -15.32 21.59 4.06
N GLU A 176 -14.62 20.78 3.28
CA GLU A 176 -14.69 19.32 3.41
C GLU A 176 -14.20 18.85 4.78
N VAL A 177 -13.11 19.44 5.30
CA VAL A 177 -12.63 19.17 6.66
C VAL A 177 -13.67 19.58 7.70
N GLU A 178 -14.28 20.76 7.56
CA GLU A 178 -15.33 21.21 8.50
C GLU A 178 -16.57 20.30 8.48
N GLU A 179 -17.02 19.87 7.30
CA GLU A 179 -18.11 18.91 7.13
C GLU A 179 -17.80 17.58 7.81
N LYS A 180 -16.57 17.07 7.62
CA LYS A 180 -16.10 15.82 8.26
C LYS A 180 -15.99 15.96 9.77
N ASP A 181 -15.53 17.11 10.28
CA ASP A 181 -15.48 17.39 11.72
C ASP A 181 -16.88 17.50 12.34
N VAL A 182 -17.87 18.01 11.61
CA VAL A 182 -19.27 18.00 12.05
C VAL A 182 -19.83 16.59 12.08
N GLU A 183 -19.57 15.79 11.04
CA GLU A 183 -19.99 14.39 10.96
C GLU A 183 -19.37 13.55 12.10
N LEU A 184 -18.07 13.69 12.33
CA LEU A 184 -17.36 13.03 13.44
C LEU A 184 -17.96 13.40 14.80
N ARG A 185 -18.21 14.69 15.04
CA ARG A 185 -18.85 15.14 16.29
C ARG A 185 -20.26 14.57 16.47
N ARG A 186 -21.03 14.41 15.40
CA ARG A 186 -22.35 13.76 15.44
C ARG A 186 -22.22 12.29 15.84
N VAL A 187 -21.34 11.54 15.16
CA VAL A 187 -21.14 10.11 15.43
C VAL A 187 -20.63 9.86 16.85
N VAL A 188 -19.74 10.72 17.37
CA VAL A 188 -19.27 10.62 18.76
C VAL A 188 -20.43 10.79 19.75
N LYS A 189 -21.32 11.78 19.52
CA LYS A 189 -22.51 11.95 20.37
C LYS A 189 -23.45 10.75 20.32
N GLU A 190 -23.69 10.20 19.13
CA GLU A 190 -24.52 9.00 18.96
C GLU A 190 -23.91 7.78 19.67
N LEU A 191 -22.57 7.66 19.65
CA LEU A 191 -21.86 6.61 20.37
C LEU A 191 -21.99 6.78 21.89
N ASP A 192 -21.83 8.00 22.41
CA ASP A 192 -21.98 8.31 23.83
C ASP A 192 -23.41 8.03 24.32
N GLU A 193 -24.42 8.43 23.54
CA GLU A 193 -25.84 8.13 23.80
C GLU A 193 -26.11 6.62 23.76
N SER A 194 -25.54 5.91 22.79
CA SER A 194 -25.65 4.45 22.72
C SER A 194 -24.97 3.75 23.88
N GLN A 195 -23.82 4.23 24.36
CA GLN A 195 -23.14 3.65 25.53
C GLN A 195 -23.95 3.89 26.81
N ALA A 196 -24.52 5.09 26.97
CA ALA A 196 -25.40 5.39 28.11
C ALA A 196 -26.65 4.50 28.12
N THR A 197 -27.26 4.24 26.96
CA THR A 197 -28.41 3.34 26.86
C THR A 197 -28.04 1.88 27.14
N ILE A 198 -26.89 1.40 26.66
CA ILE A 198 -26.39 0.05 26.99
C ILE A 198 -26.17 -0.10 28.50
N ALA A 199 -25.49 0.87 29.14
CA ALA A 199 -25.26 0.83 30.59
C ALA A 199 -26.57 0.84 31.39
N ALA A 200 -27.59 1.57 30.94
CA ALA A 200 -28.91 1.57 31.56
C ALA A 200 -29.60 0.20 31.43
N ILE A 201 -29.53 -0.43 30.25
CA ILE A 201 -30.09 -1.76 30.00
C ILE A 201 -29.38 -2.82 30.85
N GLU A 202 -28.06 -2.76 30.96
CA GLU A 202 -27.29 -3.70 31.80
C GLU A 202 -27.71 -3.58 33.27
N SER A 203 -27.86 -2.35 33.78
CA SER A 203 -28.33 -2.14 35.16
C SER A 203 -29.76 -2.62 35.38
N GLU A 204 -30.68 -2.40 34.42
CA GLU A 204 -32.04 -2.93 34.50
C GLU A 204 -32.04 -4.47 34.48
N ASN A 205 -31.19 -5.08 33.63
CA ASN A 205 -31.09 -6.53 33.53
C ASN A 205 -30.52 -7.15 34.82
N GLU A 206 -29.56 -6.51 35.48
CA GLU A 206 -29.09 -6.92 36.81
C GLU A 206 -30.22 -6.86 37.84
N GLN A 207 -31.00 -5.78 37.86
CA GLN A 207 -32.16 -5.66 38.77
C GLN A 207 -33.22 -6.73 38.49
N VAL A 208 -33.50 -7.03 37.22
CA VAL A 208 -34.43 -8.09 36.83
C VAL A 208 -33.90 -9.47 37.25
N SER A 209 -32.60 -9.72 37.09
CA SER A 209 -31.97 -10.97 37.53
C SER A 209 -32.07 -11.13 39.06
N ASP A 210 -31.76 -10.08 39.82
CA ASP A 210 -31.84 -10.09 41.28
C ASP A 210 -33.27 -10.32 41.77
N THR A 211 -34.25 -9.62 41.17
CA THR A 211 -35.67 -9.82 41.52
C THR A 211 -36.17 -11.21 41.16
N CYS A 212 -35.77 -11.77 40.02
CA CYS A 212 -36.07 -13.15 39.65
C CYS A 212 -35.51 -14.14 40.68
N ASN A 213 -34.25 -13.98 41.10
CA ASN A 213 -33.63 -14.86 42.09
C ASN A 213 -34.37 -14.81 43.44
N VAL A 214 -34.76 -13.62 43.91
CA VAL A 214 -35.56 -13.46 45.14
C VAL A 214 -36.91 -14.17 45.03
N ILE A 215 -37.59 -14.08 43.89
CA ILE A 215 -38.87 -14.77 43.66
C ILE A 215 -38.67 -16.29 43.65
N ILE A 216 -37.60 -16.79 43.02
CA ILE A 216 -37.29 -18.22 43.01
C ILE A 216 -37.06 -18.72 44.43
N GLU A 217 -36.21 -18.06 45.22
CA GLU A 217 -35.94 -18.44 46.61
C GLU A 217 -37.23 -18.41 47.47
N PHE A 218 -38.08 -17.40 47.27
CA PHE A 218 -39.37 -17.31 47.94
C PHE A 218 -40.29 -18.48 47.59
N LEU A 219 -40.42 -18.81 46.30
CA LEU A 219 -41.25 -19.92 45.83
C LEU A 219 -40.72 -21.28 46.29
N GLU A 220 -39.41 -21.47 46.31
CA GLU A 220 -38.78 -22.68 46.84
C GLU A 220 -39.08 -22.86 48.33
N SER A 221 -38.95 -21.79 49.12
CA SER A 221 -39.29 -21.80 50.54
C SER A 221 -40.78 -22.05 50.78
N GLU A 222 -41.66 -21.39 50.03
CA GLU A 222 -43.11 -21.58 50.13
C GLU A 222 -43.51 -23.01 49.77
N ASN A 223 -42.91 -23.59 48.73
CA ASN A 223 -43.15 -24.98 48.32
C ASN A 223 -42.68 -25.98 49.38
N GLU A 224 -41.50 -25.77 49.98
CA GLU A 224 -41.02 -26.61 51.09
C GLU A 224 -41.98 -26.54 52.30
N ASN A 225 -42.45 -25.34 52.64
CA ASN A 225 -43.41 -25.13 53.73
C ASN A 225 -44.76 -25.79 53.44
N ALA A 226 -45.26 -25.66 52.20
CA ALA A 226 -46.49 -26.31 51.77
C ALA A 226 -46.37 -27.84 51.81
N ALA A 227 -45.24 -28.40 51.36
CA ALA A 227 -44.97 -29.83 51.43
C ALA A 227 -44.95 -30.33 52.88
N LYS A 228 -44.29 -29.62 53.80
CA LYS A 228 -44.29 -29.93 55.24
C LYS A 228 -45.70 -29.89 55.83
N ALA A 229 -46.48 -28.87 55.49
CA ALA A 229 -47.87 -28.73 55.97
C ALA A 229 -48.76 -29.88 55.46
N ILE A 230 -48.64 -30.25 54.18
CA ILE A 230 -49.37 -31.40 53.59
C ILE A 230 -48.95 -32.71 54.27
N GLN A 231 -47.65 -32.92 54.48
CA GLN A 231 -47.16 -34.12 55.15
C GLN A 231 -47.72 -34.24 56.57
N HIS A 232 -47.66 -33.16 57.36
CA HIS A 232 -48.21 -33.10 58.71
C HIS A 232 -49.74 -33.31 58.73
N HIS A 233 -50.47 -32.71 57.79
CA HIS A 233 -51.91 -32.94 57.68
C HIS A 233 -52.21 -34.40 57.29
N SER A 234 -51.41 -34.99 56.39
CA SER A 234 -51.58 -36.38 55.97
C SER A 234 -51.31 -37.36 57.11
N THR A 235 -50.28 -37.14 57.93
CA THR A 235 -50.01 -37.95 59.12
C THR A 235 -51.16 -37.84 60.13
N ASN A 236 -51.58 -36.61 60.45
CA ASN A 236 -52.68 -36.40 61.40
C ASN A 236 -53.99 -37.02 60.91
N ALA A 237 -54.31 -36.92 59.62
CA ALA A 237 -55.50 -37.55 59.04
C ALA A 237 -55.41 -39.08 59.08
N ARG A 238 -54.23 -39.66 58.84
CA ARG A 238 -54.01 -41.11 58.97
C ARG A 238 -54.18 -41.58 60.41
N ASP A 239 -53.62 -40.86 61.36
CA ASP A 239 -53.70 -41.18 62.78
C ASP A 239 -55.14 -41.06 63.28
N ALA A 240 -55.85 -39.99 62.91
CA ALA A 240 -57.27 -39.81 63.22
C ALA A 240 -58.14 -40.91 62.59
N ASN A 241 -57.91 -41.27 61.32
CA ASN A 241 -58.65 -42.35 60.67
C ASN A 241 -58.38 -43.71 61.32
N ARG A 242 -57.13 -43.97 61.72
CA ARG A 242 -56.74 -45.19 62.44
C ARG A 242 -57.45 -45.27 63.80
N LEU A 243 -57.41 -44.19 64.58
CA LEU A 243 -58.09 -44.10 65.87
C LEU A 243 -59.60 -44.29 65.74
N CYS A 244 -60.26 -43.61 64.79
CA CYS A 244 -61.67 -43.79 64.49
C CYS A 244 -62.00 -45.24 64.11
N SER A 245 -61.13 -45.91 63.35
CA SER A 245 -61.32 -47.31 62.96
C SER A 245 -61.22 -48.25 64.17
N VAL A 246 -60.23 -48.04 65.04
CA VAL A 246 -60.05 -48.77 66.30
C VAL A 246 -61.26 -48.59 67.21
N ILE A 247 -61.65 -47.35 67.50
CA ILE A 247 -62.82 -47.04 68.33
C ILE A 247 -64.08 -47.67 67.75
N ARG A 248 -64.30 -47.58 66.43
CA ARG A 248 -65.46 -48.20 65.79
C ARG A 248 -65.47 -49.72 65.95
N SER A 249 -64.32 -50.37 65.79
CA SER A 249 -64.18 -51.82 66.00
C SER A 249 -64.40 -52.24 67.45
N GLU A 250 -64.07 -51.39 68.42
CA GLU A 250 -64.29 -51.62 69.86
C GLU A 250 -65.76 -51.37 70.26
N ILE A 251 -66.39 -50.32 69.74
CA ILE A 251 -67.80 -49.98 70.08
C ILE A 251 -68.79 -50.98 69.48
N THR A 252 -68.50 -51.53 68.29
CA THR A 252 -69.42 -52.46 67.59
C THR A 252 -69.88 -53.64 68.47
N PRO A 253 -68.99 -54.44 69.09
CA PRO A 253 -69.42 -55.53 69.96
C PRO A 253 -70.16 -55.06 71.22
N LEU A 254 -69.81 -53.91 71.79
CA LEU A 254 -70.55 -53.35 72.94
C LEU A 254 -71.99 -52.99 72.56
N ASN A 255 -72.19 -52.36 71.40
CA ASN A 255 -73.54 -52.06 70.91
C ASN A 255 -74.36 -53.34 70.70
N THR A 256 -73.74 -54.39 70.17
CA THR A 256 -74.38 -55.69 69.99
C THR A 256 -74.72 -56.32 71.35
N PHE A 257 -73.82 -56.26 72.33
CA PHE A 257 -74.09 -56.69 73.71
C PHE A 257 -75.31 -55.97 74.29
N PHE A 258 -75.37 -54.63 74.20
CA PHE A 258 -76.51 -53.86 74.71
C PHE A 258 -77.82 -54.24 74.02
N SER A 259 -77.76 -54.58 72.72
CA SER A 259 -78.94 -55.08 71.99
C SER A 259 -79.45 -56.42 72.55
N TYR A 260 -78.54 -57.35 72.87
CA TYR A 260 -78.90 -58.61 73.55
C TYR A 260 -79.37 -58.40 74.98
N ALA A 261 -78.72 -57.52 75.75
CA ALA A 261 -79.12 -57.18 77.11
C ALA A 261 -80.56 -56.63 77.16
N LEU A 262 -80.94 -55.79 76.19
CA LEU A 262 -82.31 -55.31 76.06
C LEU A 262 -83.29 -56.45 75.74
N ALA A 263 -82.94 -57.38 74.83
CA ALA A 263 -83.76 -58.54 74.53
C ALA A 263 -83.96 -59.48 75.74
N ILE A 264 -82.91 -59.68 76.54
CA ILE A 264 -82.95 -60.42 77.81
C ILE A 264 -83.88 -59.73 78.80
N LEU A 265 -83.73 -58.41 79.00
CA LEU A 265 -84.59 -57.62 79.88
C LEU A 265 -86.05 -57.65 79.44
N ASP A 266 -86.33 -57.61 78.14
CA ASP A 266 -87.68 -57.74 77.60
C ASP A 266 -88.27 -59.13 77.86
N THR A 267 -87.45 -60.18 77.75
CA THR A 267 -87.84 -61.54 78.12
C THR A 267 -88.17 -61.60 79.61
N TYR A 268 -87.32 -61.09 80.49
CA TYR A 268 -87.61 -61.01 81.93
C TYR A 268 -88.88 -60.22 82.23
N ARG A 269 -89.05 -59.05 81.61
CA ARG A 269 -90.24 -58.22 81.74
C ARG A 269 -91.50 -58.99 81.35
N SER A 270 -91.47 -59.72 80.24
CA SER A 270 -92.61 -60.53 79.79
C SER A 270 -92.95 -61.65 80.78
N VAL A 271 -91.94 -62.30 81.36
CA VAL A 271 -92.12 -63.33 82.38
C VAL A 271 -92.72 -62.73 83.65
N PHE A 272 -92.17 -61.63 84.16
CA PHE A 272 -92.70 -60.96 85.35
C PHE A 272 -94.12 -60.42 85.16
N GLN A 273 -94.44 -59.88 83.98
CA GLN A 273 -95.81 -59.46 83.65
C GLN A 273 -96.78 -60.64 83.62
N ALA A 274 -96.39 -61.77 83.01
CA ALA A 274 -97.19 -63.00 83.02
C ALA A 274 -97.33 -63.56 84.45
N LEU A 275 -96.30 -63.42 85.29
CA LEU A 275 -96.36 -63.85 86.68
C LEU A 275 -97.34 -63.00 87.51
N ALA A 276 -97.40 -61.69 87.26
CA ALA A 276 -98.29 -60.75 87.93
C ALA A 276 -99.74 -60.84 87.46
N ALA A 277 -99.97 -61.31 86.22
CA ALA A 277 -101.31 -61.44 85.65
C ALA A 277 -102.13 -62.56 86.36
N PRO A 278 -103.34 -62.26 86.90
CA PRO A 278 -104.11 -63.21 87.71
C PRO A 278 -104.62 -64.45 86.97
N TYR A 279 -104.68 -64.40 85.62
CA TYR A 279 -105.29 -65.41 84.75
C TYR A 279 -104.35 -65.89 83.62
N ALA A 280 -103.05 -65.61 83.70
CA ALA A 280 -102.11 -66.11 82.70
C ALA A 280 -102.00 -67.65 82.81
N HIS A 281 -102.45 -68.34 81.78
CA HIS A 281 -102.36 -69.80 81.65
C HIS A 281 -101.16 -70.25 80.81
N THR A 282 -100.55 -69.32 80.08
CA THR A 282 -99.37 -69.53 79.25
C THR A 282 -98.28 -68.55 79.68
N PHE A 283 -97.08 -69.07 79.86
CA PHE A 283 -95.91 -68.25 80.13
C PHE A 283 -95.09 -68.10 78.86
N PRO A 284 -94.47 -66.93 78.63
CA PRO A 284 -93.55 -66.77 77.52
C PRO A 284 -92.42 -67.80 77.63
N ALA A 285 -92.02 -68.34 76.47
CA ALA A 285 -90.96 -69.32 76.40
C ALA A 285 -89.62 -68.64 76.72
N THR A 286 -88.89 -69.17 77.69
CA THR A 286 -87.52 -68.73 78.02
C THR A 286 -86.46 -69.43 77.15
N SER A 287 -86.86 -70.10 76.08
CA SER A 287 -85.97 -70.94 75.26
C SER A 287 -84.91 -70.16 74.47
N THR A 288 -85.07 -68.84 74.33
CA THR A 288 -84.06 -67.96 73.72
C THR A 288 -83.14 -67.31 74.75
N LEU A 289 -83.53 -67.31 76.03
CA LEU A 289 -82.82 -66.60 77.09
C LEU A 289 -81.38 -67.09 77.29
N ASP A 290 -81.17 -68.41 77.27
CA ASP A 290 -79.83 -69.00 77.32
C ASP A 290 -78.95 -68.52 76.16
N LYS A 291 -79.51 -68.55 74.95
CA LYS A 291 -78.80 -68.16 73.73
C LYS A 291 -78.47 -66.68 73.72
N ASP A 292 -79.40 -65.83 74.20
CA ASP A 292 -79.19 -64.39 74.26
C ASP A 292 -78.15 -64.03 75.33
N LEU A 293 -78.12 -64.75 76.47
CA LEU A 293 -77.09 -64.60 77.50
C LEU A 293 -75.71 -65.07 77.02
N ASP A 294 -75.62 -66.23 76.37
CA ASP A 294 -74.37 -66.72 75.80
C ASP A 294 -73.83 -65.75 74.72
N ALA A 295 -74.71 -65.28 73.83
CA ALA A 295 -74.33 -64.29 72.81
C ALA A 295 -73.89 -62.95 73.43
N ALA A 296 -74.56 -62.49 74.49
CA ALA A 296 -74.15 -61.31 75.23
C ALA A 296 -72.76 -61.48 75.85
N ALA A 297 -72.48 -62.64 76.47
CA ALA A 297 -71.17 -62.97 77.02
C ALA A 297 -70.08 -62.98 75.94
N ASP A 298 -70.35 -63.63 74.81
CA ASP A 298 -69.44 -63.73 73.67
C ASP A 298 -69.08 -62.34 73.11
N HIS A 299 -70.04 -61.41 73.05
CA HIS A 299 -69.78 -60.06 72.58
C HIS A 299 -68.98 -59.20 73.58
N LEU A 300 -69.14 -59.40 74.88
CA LEU A 300 -68.27 -58.78 75.89
C LEU A 300 -66.85 -59.34 75.83
N GLU A 301 -66.71 -60.65 75.64
CA GLU A 301 -65.41 -61.27 75.48
C GLU A 301 -64.73 -60.82 74.18
N PHE A 302 -65.49 -60.72 73.10
CA PHE A 302 -65.00 -60.18 71.83
C PHE A 302 -64.52 -58.72 71.99
N TYR A 303 -65.25 -57.88 72.72
CA TYR A 303 -64.77 -56.55 73.07
C TYR A 303 -63.44 -56.62 73.81
N ARG A 304 -63.33 -57.46 74.85
CA ARG A 304 -62.11 -57.58 75.67
C ARG A 304 -60.90 -57.99 74.84
N VAL A 305 -61.06 -58.98 73.97
CA VAL A 305 -60.01 -59.45 73.05
C VAL A 305 -59.62 -58.35 72.08
N MET A 306 -60.60 -57.66 71.49
CA MET A 306 -60.35 -56.56 70.56
C MET A 306 -59.61 -55.40 71.25
N HIS A 307 -60.07 -54.97 72.43
CA HIS A 307 -59.46 -53.88 73.18
C HIS A 307 -58.01 -54.20 73.57
N GLN A 308 -57.71 -55.44 73.97
CA GLN A 308 -56.33 -55.87 74.25
C GLN A 308 -55.47 -55.93 72.99
N ALA A 309 -56.01 -56.41 71.86
CA ALA A 309 -55.28 -56.50 70.61
C ALA A 309 -54.95 -55.13 69.99
N THR A 310 -55.77 -54.10 70.26
CA THR A 310 -55.57 -52.72 69.80
C THR A 310 -54.83 -51.85 70.81
N GLN A 311 -54.45 -52.38 71.97
CA GLN A 311 -53.65 -51.68 72.97
C GLN A 311 -52.16 -51.84 72.61
N ILE A 312 -51.66 -50.93 71.77
CA ILE A 312 -50.25 -50.92 71.37
C ILE A 312 -49.46 -50.08 72.37
N GLU A 313 -48.36 -50.62 72.90
CA GLU A 313 -47.45 -49.92 73.81
C GLU A 313 -46.94 -48.61 73.17
N GLY A 314 -47.22 -47.48 73.83
CA GLY A 314 -46.73 -46.16 73.42
C GLY A 314 -47.75 -45.25 72.74
N GLU A 315 -48.95 -45.73 72.40
CA GLU A 315 -50.06 -44.85 72.03
C GLU A 315 -50.66 -44.21 73.29
N VAL A 316 -50.81 -42.88 73.26
CA VAL A 316 -51.47 -42.11 74.32
C VAL A 316 -52.88 -42.65 74.48
N ASP A 317 -53.21 -43.13 75.69
CA ASP A 317 -54.54 -43.62 76.02
C ASP A 317 -55.54 -42.47 75.79
N ASP A 318 -56.32 -42.60 74.72
CA ASP A 318 -57.27 -41.58 74.29
C ASP A 318 -58.41 -41.52 75.29
N SER A 319 -58.78 -40.32 75.73
CA SER A 319 -59.91 -40.08 76.63
C SER A 319 -61.18 -40.77 76.16
N VAL A 320 -61.38 -40.92 74.84
CA VAL A 320 -62.53 -41.65 74.28
C VAL A 320 -62.41 -43.16 74.52
N ARG A 321 -61.22 -43.76 74.34
CA ARG A 321 -61.00 -45.19 74.59
C ARG A 321 -61.15 -45.53 76.07
N THR A 322 -60.66 -44.66 76.97
CA THR A 322 -60.89 -44.81 78.41
C THR A 322 -62.39 -44.84 78.74
N GLN A 323 -63.19 -43.93 78.16
CA GLN A 323 -64.64 -43.93 78.33
C GLN A 323 -65.32 -45.18 77.75
N VAL A 324 -64.87 -45.67 76.58
CA VAL A 324 -65.39 -46.92 75.99
C VAL A 324 -65.11 -48.11 76.91
N ASN A 325 -63.93 -48.17 77.53
CA ASN A 325 -63.57 -49.21 78.48
C ASN A 325 -64.38 -49.13 79.79
N GLU A 326 -64.67 -47.92 80.28
CA GLU A 326 -65.59 -47.74 81.41
C GLU A 326 -67.00 -48.26 81.09
N VAL A 327 -67.50 -48.01 79.88
CA VAL A 327 -68.79 -48.53 79.41
C VAL A 327 -68.76 -50.06 79.36
N ALA A 328 -67.68 -50.66 78.87
CA ALA A 328 -67.51 -52.10 78.86
C ALA A 328 -67.46 -52.72 80.27
N GLY A 329 -66.81 -52.05 81.22
CA GLY A 329 -66.82 -52.46 82.63
C GLY A 329 -68.24 -52.52 83.19
N LYS A 330 -69.03 -51.46 82.98
CA LYS A 330 -70.46 -51.43 83.38
C LYS A 330 -71.29 -52.47 82.65
N ALA A 331 -70.98 -52.74 81.38
CA ALA A 331 -71.63 -53.77 80.58
C ALA A 331 -71.38 -55.17 81.17
N GLY A 332 -70.16 -55.46 81.62
CA GLY A 332 -69.82 -56.68 82.35
C GLY A 332 -70.58 -56.83 83.67
N GLU A 333 -70.68 -55.75 84.46
CA GLU A 333 -71.49 -55.74 85.69
C GLU A 333 -72.98 -56.02 85.40
N MET A 334 -73.52 -55.41 84.35
CA MET A 334 -74.89 -55.63 83.91
C MET A 334 -75.12 -57.09 83.50
N TYR A 335 -74.20 -57.68 82.72
CA TYR A 335 -74.28 -59.09 82.34
C TYR A 335 -74.36 -60.01 83.56
N LEU A 336 -73.48 -59.82 84.55
CA LEU A 336 -73.50 -60.60 85.79
C LEU A 336 -74.83 -60.46 86.54
N SER A 337 -75.42 -59.27 86.52
CA SER A 337 -76.75 -59.05 87.12
C SER A 337 -77.85 -59.79 86.34
N LEU A 338 -77.83 -59.75 85.01
CA LEU A 338 -78.80 -60.46 84.17
C LEU A 338 -78.68 -61.97 84.35
N ASP A 339 -77.47 -62.52 84.35
CA ASP A 339 -77.24 -63.95 84.56
C ASP A 339 -77.73 -64.42 85.95
N ARG A 340 -77.53 -63.61 87.00
CA ARG A 340 -78.14 -63.91 88.31
C ARG A 340 -79.66 -63.89 88.27
N MET A 341 -80.26 -62.91 87.59
CA MET A 341 -81.72 -62.83 87.42
C MET A 341 -82.27 -64.04 86.67
N LYS A 342 -81.52 -64.59 85.70
CA LYS A 342 -81.88 -65.83 85.01
C LYS A 342 -82.14 -66.96 86.00
N VAL A 343 -81.20 -67.21 86.91
CA VAL A 343 -81.30 -68.28 87.91
C VAL A 343 -82.55 -68.10 88.77
N ASP A 344 -82.84 -66.87 89.18
CA ASP A 344 -84.04 -66.56 89.96
C ASP A 344 -85.32 -66.78 89.14
N VAL A 345 -85.36 -66.32 87.88
CA VAL A 345 -86.49 -66.48 86.97
C VAL A 345 -86.76 -67.95 86.66
N GLU A 346 -85.72 -68.74 86.38
CA GLU A 346 -85.84 -70.18 86.16
C GLU A 346 -86.40 -70.89 87.37
N LYS A 347 -85.89 -70.57 88.57
CA LYS A 347 -86.35 -71.14 89.83
C LYS A 347 -87.82 -70.79 90.10
N ILE A 348 -88.24 -69.54 89.85
CA ILE A 348 -89.63 -69.11 89.98
C ILE A 348 -90.53 -69.85 88.98
N MET A 349 -90.09 -69.96 87.73
CA MET A 349 -90.82 -70.63 86.66
C MET A 349 -90.95 -72.13 86.93
N GLU A 350 -89.90 -72.78 87.44
CA GLU A 350 -89.93 -74.18 87.85
C GLU A 350 -90.87 -74.41 89.04
N MET A 351 -90.80 -73.57 90.08
CA MET A 351 -91.74 -73.63 91.20
C MET A 351 -93.19 -73.52 90.73
N ARG A 352 -93.47 -72.61 89.77
CA ARG A 352 -94.82 -72.43 89.21
C ARG A 352 -95.26 -73.57 88.29
N ARG A 353 -94.34 -74.23 87.58
CA ARG A 353 -94.63 -75.49 86.85
C ARG A 353 -94.94 -76.64 87.80
N ARG A 354 -94.24 -76.74 88.94
CA ARG A 354 -94.48 -77.76 89.98
C ARG A 354 -95.78 -77.52 90.75
N HIS A 355 -96.26 -76.28 90.83
CA HIS A 355 -97.53 -75.89 91.47
C HIS A 355 -98.42 -75.11 90.50
N PRO A 356 -98.98 -75.77 89.45
CA PRO A 356 -99.94 -75.12 88.59
C PRO A 356 -101.14 -74.71 89.44
N VAL A 357 -101.58 -73.46 89.31
CA VAL A 357 -102.76 -72.95 90.03
C VAL A 357 -103.95 -73.85 89.67
N GLY A 358 -104.26 -74.80 90.54
CA GLY A 358 -105.34 -75.74 90.36
C GLY A 358 -106.66 -74.98 90.25
N LYS A 359 -107.55 -75.48 89.38
CA LYS A 359 -108.87 -74.90 89.05
C LYS A 359 -109.84 -74.73 90.23
N ASN A 360 -109.43 -74.98 91.48
CA ASN A 360 -110.31 -74.93 92.65
C ASN A 360 -109.87 -73.84 93.66
N GLY A 361 -110.38 -72.63 93.47
CA GLY A 361 -111.16 -71.90 94.48
C GLY A 361 -110.61 -71.55 95.88
N LYS A 362 -109.35 -71.78 96.26
CA LYS A 362 -108.79 -71.23 97.53
C LYS A 362 -107.36 -70.73 97.38
N ARG A 363 -107.20 -69.42 97.12
CA ARG A 363 -105.91 -68.74 97.18
C ARG A 363 -105.52 -68.51 98.66
N ARG A 364 -104.50 -69.22 99.14
CA ARG A 364 -103.61 -68.62 100.16
C ARG A 364 -102.64 -67.71 99.42
N SER A 365 -102.63 -66.44 99.80
CA SER A 365 -101.70 -65.41 99.37
C SER A 365 -100.26 -65.94 99.44
N PHE A 366 -99.67 -66.26 98.28
CA PHE A 366 -98.29 -66.74 98.18
C PHE A 366 -97.26 -65.59 98.28
N PHE A 367 -97.73 -64.34 98.16
CA PHE A 367 -96.89 -63.13 98.17
C PHE A 367 -96.51 -62.63 99.58
N GLN A 368 -96.97 -63.28 100.65
CA GLN A 368 -96.71 -62.82 102.03
C GLN A 368 -95.51 -63.50 102.72
N ARG A 369 -94.71 -64.30 102.02
CA ARG A 369 -93.58 -65.05 102.62
C ARG A 369 -92.19 -64.74 102.06
N PHE A 370 -92.07 -63.87 101.07
CA PHE A 370 -90.77 -63.51 100.49
C PHE A 370 -90.74 -62.01 100.17
N LEU A 371 -90.62 -61.23 101.24
CA LEU A 371 -89.88 -59.96 101.25
C LEU A 371 -88.69 -60.17 102.19
#